data_AF-A0A5D2SSP4-F1
#
_entry.id   AF-A0A5D2SSP4-F1
#
_cell.length_a   1.000
_cell.length_b   1.000
_cell.length_c   1.000
_cell.angle_alpha   90.00
_cell.angle_beta   90.00
_cell.angle_gamma   90.00
#
_symmetry.space_group_name_H-M   'P 1'
#
loop_
_entity.id
_entity.type
_entity.pdbx_description
1 polymer ?
#
loop_
_entity_poly.entity_id
_entity_poly.type
_entity_poly.pdbx_seq_one_letter_code
_entity_poly.pdbx_strand_id
1 'polypeptide(L)'
;MVYITSWDEFVERTVQLFRADPESTRYCMKYRHCDGKLVLKVTDNKECLKFKTDQAQDARKMEKLNNIFFTLMARGPDVDMSEITGKEQEAQPVKKGRGRKQ
;
A
#
# COMPACT_ATOMS: atom_id res chain seq x y z
N MET A 1 8.40 17.49 -2.04
CA MET A 1 8.00 16.12 -2.41
C MET A 1 9.19 15.21 -2.15
N VAL A 2 9.15 14.41 -1.09
CA VAL A 2 10.33 13.69 -0.57
C VAL A 2 10.17 12.20 -0.84
N TYR A 3 11.26 11.54 -1.26
CA TYR A 3 11.31 10.08 -1.38
C TYR A 3 11.87 9.52 -0.08
N ILE A 4 11.08 8.67 0.58
CA ILE A 4 11.51 7.89 1.74
C ILE A 4 12.03 6.56 1.21
N THR A 5 13.25 6.18 1.63
CA THR A 5 13.91 4.94 1.20
C THR A 5 13.59 3.77 2.12
N SER A 6 13.41 4.02 3.41
CA SER A 6 12.98 3.01 4.38
C SER A 6 11.48 2.72 4.21
N TRP A 7 11.14 1.46 4.02
CA TRP A 7 9.73 1.05 3.93
C TRP A 7 8.99 1.33 5.24
N ASP A 8 9.59 1.00 6.38
CA ASP A 8 8.94 1.11 7.67
C ASP A 8 8.67 2.59 8.04
N GLU A 9 9.65 3.46 7.76
CA GLU A 9 9.46 4.92 7.92
C GLU A 9 8.35 5.44 7.00
N PHE A 10 8.30 4.95 5.75
CA PHE A 10 7.26 5.36 4.82
C PHE A 10 5.87 4.97 5.32
N VAL A 11 5.68 3.73 5.80
CA VAL A 11 4.39 3.30 6.35
C VAL A 11 4.01 4.13 7.57
N GLU A 12 4.93 4.31 8.52
CA GLU A 12 4.68 5.08 9.74
C GLU A 12 4.24 6.52 9.43
N ARG A 13 5.03 7.24 8.63
CA ARG A 13 4.76 8.64 8.27
C ARG A 13 3.46 8.81 7.51
N THR A 14 3.15 7.89 6.60
CA THR A 14 1.92 7.97 5.79
C THR A 14 0.65 7.69 6.60
N VAL A 15 0.74 6.80 7.58
CA VAL A 15 -0.36 6.53 8.53
C VAL A 15 -0.56 7.71 9.48
N GLN A 16 0.54 8.30 9.99
CA GLN A 16 0.47 9.53 10.79
C GLN A 16 -0.16 10.68 10.00
N LEU A 17 0.21 10.85 8.73
CA LEU A 17 -0.37 11.86 7.85
C LEU A 17 -1.87 11.65 7.67
N PHE A 18 -2.31 10.41 7.41
CA PHE A 18 -3.73 10.09 7.28
C PHE A 18 -4.50 10.35 8.58
N ARG A 19 -3.93 9.97 9.74
CA ARG A 19 -4.57 10.21 11.04
C ARG A 19 -4.72 11.70 11.37
N ALA A 20 -3.80 12.54 10.90
CA ALA A 20 -3.85 13.99 11.12
C ALA A 20 -4.95 14.67 10.29
N ASP A 21 -5.16 14.25 9.04
CA ASP A 21 -6.20 14.80 8.17
C ASP A 21 -6.72 13.73 7.17
N PRO A 22 -7.69 12.89 7.60
CA PRO A 22 -8.20 11.80 6.78
C PRO A 22 -8.90 12.26 5.50
N GLU A 23 -9.59 13.40 5.56
CA GLU A 23 -10.44 13.91 4.48
C GLU A 23 -9.62 14.45 3.30
N SER A 24 -8.50 15.12 3.60
CA SER A 24 -7.63 15.67 2.54
C SER A 24 -6.54 14.69 2.08
N THR A 25 -6.26 13.65 2.87
CA THR A 25 -5.22 12.66 2.58
C THR A 25 -5.65 11.72 1.46
N ARG A 26 -4.83 11.64 0.41
CA ARG A 26 -5.00 10.71 -0.71
C ARG A 26 -3.80 9.82 -0.90
N TYR A 27 -4.08 8.54 -1.10
CA TYR A 27 -3.11 7.54 -1.48
C TYR A 27 -3.19 7.26 -2.99
N CYS A 28 -2.04 7.25 -3.67
CA CYS A 28 -1.93 6.97 -5.10
C CYS A 28 -0.83 5.96 -5.36
N MET A 29 -1.11 5.01 -6.25
CA MET A 29 -0.15 4.04 -6.76
C MET A 29 0.05 4.26 -8.27
N LYS A 30 1.31 4.19 -8.73
CA LYS A 30 1.65 4.20 -10.15
C LYS A 30 2.68 3.12 -10.44
N TYR A 31 2.28 2.14 -11.25
CA TYR A 31 3.20 1.16 -11.81
C TYR A 31 3.47 1.48 -13.28
N ARG A 32 4.72 1.31 -13.71
CA ARG A 32 5.11 1.42 -15.11
C ARG A 32 5.87 0.17 -15.52
N HIS A 33 5.23 -0.65 -16.35
CA HIS A 33 5.76 -1.96 -16.74
C HIS A 33 7.06 -1.89 -17.54
N CYS A 34 7.15 -1.00 -18.55
CA CYS A 34 8.36 -0.86 -19.37
C CYS A 34 9.62 -0.48 -18.57
N ASP A 35 9.44 0.19 -17.42
CA ASP A 35 10.54 0.60 -16.55
C ASP A 35 10.71 -0.34 -15.34
N GLY A 36 9.80 -1.30 -15.13
CA GLY A 36 9.77 -2.15 -13.94
C GLY A 36 9.56 -1.40 -12.61
N LYS A 37 9.08 -0.15 -12.65
CA LYS A 37 9.08 0.76 -11.50
C LYS A 37 7.69 0.94 -10.90
N LEU A 38 7.62 0.86 -9.57
CA LEU A 38 6.47 1.17 -8.75
C LEU A 38 6.74 2.46 -7.96
N VAL A 39 5.75 3.35 -7.92
CA VAL A 39 5.74 4.54 -7.08
C VAL A 39 4.47 4.57 -6.26
N LEU A 40 4.62 4.64 -4.94
CA LEU A 40 3.56 4.90 -3.98
C LEU A 40 3.66 6.35 -3.51
N LYS A 41 2.52 7.01 -3.35
CA LYS A 41 2.45 8.41 -2.94
C LYS A 41 1.28 8.61 -1.98
N VAL A 42 1.52 9.29 -0.86
CA VAL A 42 0.47 9.77 0.04
C VAL A 42 0.65 11.27 0.25
N THR A 43 -0.44 12.03 0.26
CA THR A 43 -0.39 13.49 0.42
C THR A 43 -1.74 14.06 0.87
N ASP A 44 -1.69 15.10 1.71
CA ASP A 44 -2.80 15.91 2.21
C ASP A 44 -2.88 17.30 1.51
N ASN A 45 -2.15 17.46 0.38
CA ASN A 45 -1.87 18.73 -0.32
C ASN A 45 -0.84 19.67 0.33
N LYS A 46 -0.40 19.43 1.56
CA LYS A 46 0.64 20.22 2.24
C LYS A 46 1.96 19.47 2.24
N GLU A 47 1.92 18.22 2.70
CA GLU A 47 3.01 17.27 2.68
C GLU A 47 2.81 16.23 1.58
N CYS A 48 3.91 15.74 1.02
CA CYS A 48 3.85 14.64 0.06
C CYS A 48 5.02 13.68 0.23
N LEU A 49 4.64 12.47 0.64
CA LEU A 49 5.51 11.34 0.92
C LEU A 49 5.46 10.38 -0.26
N LYS A 50 6.63 9.92 -0.70
CA LYS A 50 6.74 8.96 -1.79
C LYS A 50 7.66 7.81 -1.43
N PHE A 51 7.30 6.62 -1.90
CA PHE A 51 8.16 5.45 -1.95
C PHE A 51 8.30 5.00 -3.39
N LYS A 52 9.52 4.71 -3.83
CA LYS A 52 9.81 4.23 -5.19
C LYS A 52 10.68 3.01 -5.10
N THR A 53 10.29 1.98 -5.85
CA THR A 53 11.03 0.72 -5.92
C THR A 53 10.97 0.15 -7.33
N ASP A 54 12.01 -0.59 -7.69
CA ASP A 54 12.09 -1.49 -8.85
C ASP A 54 12.18 -2.96 -8.43
N GLN A 55 12.10 -3.24 -7.12
CA GLN A 55 12.23 -4.56 -6.54
C GLN A 55 10.87 -5.28 -6.54
N ALA A 56 10.77 -6.40 -7.25
CA ALA A 56 9.54 -7.18 -7.33
C ALA A 56 9.04 -7.70 -5.96
N GLN A 57 9.95 -7.97 -5.02
CA GLN A 57 9.61 -8.39 -3.66
C GLN A 57 8.79 -7.35 -2.88
N ASP A 58 8.91 -6.07 -3.22
CA ASP A 58 8.17 -4.99 -2.58
C ASP A 58 6.69 -4.94 -3.03
N ALA A 59 6.28 -5.78 -3.99
CA ALA A 59 4.87 -5.93 -4.34
C ALA A 59 4.03 -6.40 -3.13
N ARG A 60 4.57 -7.31 -2.31
CA ARG A 60 3.88 -7.76 -1.08
C ARG A 60 3.75 -6.64 -0.05
N LYS A 61 4.74 -5.76 0.04
CA LYS A 61 4.71 -4.58 0.91
C LYS A 61 3.63 -3.60 0.47
N MET A 62 3.54 -3.35 -0.83
CA MET A 62 2.49 -2.52 -1.43
C MET A 62 1.08 -3.08 -1.15
N GLU A 63 0.88 -4.39 -1.27
CA GLU A 63 -0.40 -5.03 -0.93
C GLU A 63 -0.78 -4.80 0.54
N LYS A 64 0.19 -4.97 1.46
CA LYS A 64 -0.01 -4.68 2.89
C LYS A 64 -0.43 -3.23 3.13
N LEU A 65 0.21 -2.28 2.45
CA LEU A 65 -0.14 -0.86 2.57
C LEU A 65 -1.55 -0.56 2.04
N ASN A 66 -1.97 -1.20 0.94
CA ASN A 66 -3.33 -1.05 0.42
C ASN A 66 -4.36 -1.50 1.45
N ASN A 67 -4.14 -2.66 2.09
CA ASN A 67 -5.05 -3.17 3.11
C ASN A 67 -5.12 -2.25 4.34
N ILE A 68 -3.99 -1.68 4.75
CA ILE A 68 -3.92 -0.66 5.79
C ILE A 68 -4.82 0.54 5.44
N PHE A 69 -4.60 1.15 4.28
CA PHE A 69 -5.35 2.34 3.88
C PHE A 69 -6.83 2.04 3.65
N PHE A 70 -7.21 0.88 3.10
CA PHE A 70 -8.61 0.49 3.01
C PHE A 70 -9.27 0.37 4.38
N THR A 71 -8.58 -0.20 5.36
CA THR A 71 -9.12 -0.33 6.71
C THR A 71 -9.27 1.04 7.38
N LEU A 72 -8.25 1.89 7.28
CA LEU A 72 -8.28 3.26 7.81
C LEU A 72 -9.41 4.10 7.18
N MET A 73 -9.58 4.00 5.86
CA MET A 73 -10.65 4.72 5.16
C MET A 73 -12.05 4.18 5.49
N ALA A 74 -12.19 2.86 5.69
CA ALA A 74 -13.49 2.25 5.95
C ALA A 74 -13.95 2.34 7.42
N ARG A 75 -13.00 2.28 8.37
CA ARG A 75 -13.28 2.21 9.81
C ARG A 75 -12.89 3.48 10.57
N GLY A 76 -12.15 4.40 9.94
CA GLY A 76 -11.70 5.66 10.51
C GLY A 76 -10.22 5.67 10.95
N PRO A 77 -9.69 6.85 11.35
CA PRO A 77 -8.27 7.04 11.68
C PRO A 77 -7.81 6.35 12.97
N ASP A 78 -8.74 6.06 13.89
CA ASP A 78 -8.45 5.53 15.22
C ASP A 78 -8.21 4.01 15.26
N VAL A 79 -8.30 3.33 14.11
CA VAL A 79 -8.07 1.89 14.01
C VAL A 79 -6.66 1.53 14.45
N ASP A 80 -6.55 0.52 15.29
CA ASP A 80 -5.26 -0.08 15.62
C ASP A 80 -4.76 -0.95 14.45
N MET A 81 -3.57 -0.61 13.96
CA MET A 81 -2.92 -1.27 12.83
C MET A 81 -2.43 -2.67 13.18
N SER A 82 -2.23 -2.96 14.47
CA SER A 82 -1.80 -4.28 14.95
C SER A 82 -2.80 -5.39 14.56
N GLU A 83 -4.09 -5.07 14.47
CA GLU A 83 -5.17 -5.97 14.06
C GLU A 83 -5.11 -6.37 12.58
N ILE A 84 -4.57 -5.48 11.74
CA ILE A 84 -4.55 -5.62 10.27
C ILE A 84 -3.39 -6.53 9.86
N THR A 85 -2.23 -6.38 10.52
CA THR A 85 -1.04 -7.19 10.25
C THR A 85 -1.14 -8.62 10.76
N GLY A 86 -2.07 -8.92 11.67
CA GLY A 86 -2.25 -10.24 12.29
C GLY A 86 -3.13 -11.22 11.51
N LYS A 87 -3.83 -10.79 10.45
CA LYS A 87 -4.64 -11.66 9.60
C LYS A 87 -3.96 -11.91 8.26
N GLU A 88 -2.90 -12.72 8.27
CA GLU A 88 -2.43 -13.34 7.03
C GLU A 88 -3.52 -14.31 6.54
N GLN A 89 -4.31 -13.89 5.55
CA GLN A 89 -5.09 -14.83 4.76
C GLN A 89 -4.11 -15.63 3.90
N GLU A 90 -4.03 -16.94 4.19
CA GLU A 90 -3.44 -17.92 3.28
C GLU A 90 -3.94 -17.66 1.86
N ALA A 91 -3.02 -17.38 0.94
CA ALA A 91 -3.31 -17.25 -0.47
C ALA A 91 -4.00 -18.52 -0.96
N GLN A 92 -5.27 -18.41 -1.35
CA GLN A 92 -5.99 -19.53 -1.95
C GLN A 92 -5.24 -19.99 -3.21
N PRO A 93 -5.00 -21.30 -3.39
CA PRO A 93 -4.28 -21.79 -4.55
C PRO A 93 -5.08 -21.49 -5.83
N VAL A 94 -4.44 -20.80 -6.77
CA VAL A 94 -4.95 -20.54 -8.12
C VAL A 94 -5.36 -21.87 -8.74
N LYS A 95 -6.68 -22.08 -8.92
CA LYS A 95 -7.21 -23.24 -9.64
C LYS A 95 -6.72 -23.17 -11.08
N LYS A 96 -5.72 -24.00 -11.42
CA LYS A 96 -5.27 -24.24 -12.79
C LYS A 96 -6.48 -24.60 -13.66
N GLY A 97 -6.67 -23.83 -14.73
CA GLY A 97 -7.78 -23.98 -15.67
C GLY A 97 -7.87 -25.39 -16.24
N ARG A 98 -9.10 -25.92 -16.31
CA ARG A 98 -9.41 -27.18 -16.99
C ARG A 98 -9.09 -27.05 -18.48
N GLY A 99 -8.17 -27.89 -18.94
CA GLY A 99 -7.79 -28.00 -20.34
C GLY A 99 -9.00 -28.30 -21.23
N ARG A 100 -9.10 -27.54 -22.32
CA ARG A 100 -10.00 -27.79 -23.44
C ARG A 100 -9.44 -29.00 -24.21
N LYS A 101 -10.10 -30.16 -24.10
CA LYS A 101 -9.83 -31.30 -24.97
C LYS A 101 -10.35 -30.97 -26.38
N GLN A 102 -9.46 -31.03 -27.36
CA GLN A 102 -9.80 -31.36 -28.75
C GLN A 102 -10.20 -32.83 -28.82
#